data_AF-G0NYW7-F1
#
_entry.id   AF-G0NYW7-F1
#
_cell.length_a   1.000
_cell.length_b   1.000
_cell.length_c   1.000
_cell.angle_alpha   90.00
_cell.angle_beta   90.00
_cell.angle_gamma   90.00
#
_symmetry.space_group_name_H-M   'P 1'
#
loop_
_entity.id
_entity.type
_entity.pdbx_description
1 polymer ?
#
loop_
_entity_poly.entity_id
_entity_poly.type
_entity_poly.pdbx_seq_one_letter_code
_entity_poly.pdbx_strand_id
1 'polypeptide(L)'
;MPDDYPEFLRNKLSMERDLARIREHRQTHDRTSEFKSETEEELQRRIRDLEQKEKEEIESIQRKTDEKLRDIQNKTETEKAKYKQQIDEMKANGEKELKEKMKIYEGIISKNKEILRLEQLQVENDLLKEEKDLRQVNQKMEATFIEEQEKTDAKRGKLMNEQKERDEERLKEVMERKNQNLQTEIQTSSDVTTKSIEIQDKKNQDVEALAKANMKTQMSLFNTLQIDNHRYNNTVMNGLNEQLQTVFDEISNSYNQCKRYLRDGFVWNDQHKIRARDSFDGLRRLFNEARRRLTEMEERLCKLENNKVSKKMAKSINEMRLKLFALDGSTSTFRGLLLAGQTNWTEEEKNDLGKLMDEFVTIKFPYFDPLNRGLQAHIEASMPDVSESSEQGQIEQ
;
A
#
# COMPACT_ATOMS: atom_id res chain seq x y z
N MET A 1 115.45 -1.84 13.90
CA MET A 1 114.00 -1.77 14.14
C MET A 1 113.34 -2.77 13.22
N PRO A 2 112.31 -3.52 13.64
CA PRO A 2 111.66 -4.45 12.73
C PRO A 2 110.89 -3.66 11.65
N ASP A 3 111.12 -3.98 10.38
CA ASP A 3 110.58 -3.28 9.20
C ASP A 3 109.04 -3.36 9.07
N ASP A 4 108.34 -4.06 9.96
CA ASP A 4 106.89 -4.32 9.91
C ASP A 4 106.03 -3.40 10.80
N TYR A 5 106.64 -2.49 11.57
CA TYR A 5 105.91 -1.61 12.50
C TYR A 5 104.88 -0.66 11.83
N PRO A 6 105.15 -0.09 10.63
CA PRO A 6 104.17 0.73 9.91
C PRO A 6 102.95 -0.06 9.43
N GLU A 7 103.15 -1.33 9.07
CA GLU A 7 102.08 -2.21 8.57
C GLU A 7 101.19 -2.72 9.71
N PHE A 8 101.79 -3.02 10.87
CA PHE A 8 101.05 -3.28 12.11
C PHE A 8 100.14 -2.10 12.50
N LEU A 9 100.65 -0.86 12.46
CA LEU A 9 99.87 0.34 12.76
C LEU A 9 98.73 0.56 11.74
N ARG A 10 98.97 0.31 10.46
CA ARG A 10 97.92 0.37 9.42
C ARG A 10 96.82 -0.65 9.67
N ASN A 11 97.17 -1.90 9.98
CA ASN A 11 96.19 -2.95 10.24
C ASN A 11 95.39 -2.66 11.52
N LYS A 12 96.03 -2.15 12.57
CA LYS A 12 95.35 -1.74 13.81
C LYS A 12 94.37 -0.58 13.58
N LEU A 13 94.78 0.44 12.83
CA LEU A 13 93.91 1.57 12.46
C LEU A 13 92.75 1.15 11.55
N SER A 14 92.99 0.21 10.63
CA SER A 14 91.92 -0.36 9.79
C SER A 14 90.91 -1.12 10.63
N MET A 15 91.39 -1.97 11.54
CA MET A 15 90.55 -2.77 12.43
C MET A 15 89.75 -1.89 13.42
N GLU A 16 90.34 -0.82 13.93
CA GLU A 16 89.61 0.17 14.75
C GLU A 16 88.54 0.92 13.94
N ARG A 17 88.83 1.28 12.68
CA ARG A 17 87.83 1.89 11.77
C ARG A 17 86.69 0.94 11.42
N ASP A 18 86.98 -0.35 11.24
CA ASP A 18 85.97 -1.36 10.94
C ASP A 18 85.10 -1.63 12.18
N LEU A 19 85.71 -1.70 13.37
CA LEU A 19 84.97 -1.80 14.64
C LEU A 19 84.10 -0.56 14.91
N ALA A 20 84.58 0.64 14.57
CA ALA A 20 83.79 1.86 14.68
C ALA A 20 82.58 1.84 13.72
N ARG A 21 82.77 1.44 12.46
CA ARG A 21 81.68 1.25 11.49
C ARG A 21 80.65 0.22 11.94
N ILE A 22 81.08 -0.90 12.52
CA ILE A 22 80.17 -1.92 13.05
C ILE A 22 79.34 -1.38 14.21
N ARG A 23 79.94 -0.59 15.12
CA ARG A 23 79.20 0.03 16.24
C ARG A 23 78.19 1.06 15.75
N GLU A 24 78.57 1.88 14.78
CA GLU A 24 77.68 2.88 14.18
C GLU A 24 76.50 2.21 13.44
N HIS A 25 76.75 1.13 12.71
CA HIS A 25 75.70 0.34 12.08
C HIS A 25 74.75 -0.31 13.10
N ARG A 26 75.26 -0.79 14.23
CA ARG A 26 74.39 -1.30 15.31
C ARG A 26 73.54 -0.20 15.93
N GLN A 27 74.13 0.94 16.28
CA GLN A 27 73.36 2.06 16.85
C GLN A 27 72.29 2.60 15.90
N THR A 28 72.58 2.68 14.60
CA THR A 28 71.59 3.09 13.60
C THR A 28 70.49 2.05 13.42
N HIS A 29 70.83 0.76 13.43
CA HIS A 29 69.84 -0.32 13.41
C HIS A 29 68.94 -0.28 14.66
N ASP A 30 69.51 -0.16 15.86
CA ASP A 30 68.76 -0.14 17.12
C ASP A 30 67.79 1.05 17.15
N ARG A 31 68.26 2.26 16.78
CA ARG A 31 67.41 3.45 16.65
C ARG A 31 66.29 3.29 15.63
N THR A 32 66.56 2.64 14.50
CA THR A 32 65.54 2.39 13.47
C THR A 32 64.50 1.38 13.96
N SER A 33 64.93 0.40 14.75
CA SER A 33 64.04 -0.60 15.36
C SER A 33 63.16 0.01 16.43
N GLU A 34 63.71 0.85 17.32
CA GLU A 34 62.96 1.59 18.33
C GLU A 34 61.93 2.53 17.70
N PHE A 35 62.34 3.32 16.69
CA PHE A 35 61.42 4.21 15.98
C PHE A 35 60.25 3.44 15.34
N LYS A 36 60.53 2.30 14.69
CA LYS A 36 59.47 1.45 14.11
C LYS A 36 58.53 0.92 15.19
N SER A 37 59.06 0.47 16.32
CA SER A 37 58.27 -0.02 17.46
C SER A 37 57.37 1.07 18.05
N GLU A 38 57.91 2.27 18.27
CA GLU A 38 57.14 3.42 18.76
C GLU A 38 56.02 3.82 17.78
N THR A 39 56.33 3.82 16.48
CA THR A 39 55.34 4.13 15.43
C THR A 39 54.22 3.08 15.38
N GLU A 40 54.57 1.80 15.53
CA GLU A 40 53.61 0.70 15.54
C GLU A 40 52.70 0.74 16.77
N GLU A 41 53.25 1.02 17.96
CA GLU A 41 52.46 1.22 19.18
C GLU A 41 51.50 2.41 19.06
N GLU A 42 51.94 3.53 18.48
CA GLU A 42 51.10 4.71 18.29
C GLU A 42 49.96 4.45 17.30
N LEU A 43 50.24 3.73 16.21
CA LEU A 43 49.23 3.26 15.26
C LEU A 43 48.21 2.32 15.94
N GLN A 44 48.67 1.36 16.75
CA GLN A 44 47.78 0.45 17.48
C GLN A 44 46.92 1.16 18.53
N ARG A 45 47.43 2.20 19.20
CA ARG A 45 46.60 3.05 20.08
C ARG A 45 45.55 3.79 19.28
N ARG A 46 45.93 4.38 18.14
CA ARG A 46 45.02 5.14 17.30
C ARG A 46 43.91 4.28 16.68
N ILE A 47 44.21 3.03 16.32
CA ILE A 47 43.20 2.06 15.88
C ILE A 47 42.19 1.78 17.00
N ARG A 48 42.66 1.49 18.21
CA ARG A 48 41.77 1.24 19.37
C ARG A 48 40.87 2.45 19.69
N ASP A 49 41.42 3.67 19.62
CA ASP A 49 40.64 4.88 19.83
C ASP A 49 39.55 5.08 18.76
N LEU A 50 39.84 4.72 17.50
CA LEU A 50 38.87 4.79 16.41
C LEU A 50 37.79 3.72 16.56
N GLU A 51 38.15 2.48 16.88
CA GLU A 51 37.20 1.40 17.15
C GLU A 51 36.27 1.73 18.32
N GLN A 52 36.81 2.36 19.38
CA GLN A 52 36.00 2.80 20.51
C GLN A 52 35.03 3.91 20.13
N LYS A 53 35.47 4.91 19.35
CA LYS A 53 34.59 5.99 18.85
C LYS A 53 33.50 5.45 17.93
N GLU A 54 33.84 4.52 17.03
CA GLU A 54 32.86 3.89 16.14
C GLU A 54 31.80 3.14 16.96
N LYS A 55 32.21 2.41 18.00
CA LYS A 55 31.28 1.72 18.90
C LYS A 55 30.35 2.69 19.65
N GLU A 56 30.89 3.79 20.18
CA GLU A 56 30.10 4.83 20.86
C GLU A 56 29.11 5.51 19.91
N GLU A 57 29.51 5.74 18.65
CA GLU A 57 28.65 6.33 17.62
C GLU A 57 27.52 5.38 17.20
N ILE A 58 27.82 4.08 17.03
CA ILE A 58 26.82 3.04 16.78
C ILE A 58 25.81 2.97 17.93
N GLU A 59 26.27 2.96 19.19
CA GLU A 59 25.38 2.95 20.36
C GLU A 59 24.50 4.20 20.41
N SER A 60 25.04 5.38 20.06
CA SER A 60 24.28 6.63 19.98
C SER A 60 23.18 6.57 18.92
N ILE A 61 23.49 6.04 17.74
CA ILE A 61 22.54 5.87 16.64
C ILE A 61 21.45 4.87 17.03
N GLN A 62 21.81 3.75 17.68
CA GLN A 62 20.86 2.76 18.15
C GLN A 62 19.88 3.37 19.17
N ARG A 63 20.38 4.11 20.18
CA ARG A 63 19.51 4.77 21.17
C ARG A 63 18.53 5.76 20.52
N LYS A 64 19.01 6.60 19.59
CA LYS A 64 18.15 7.54 18.85
C LYS A 64 17.13 6.83 17.98
N THR A 65 17.47 5.67 17.44
CA THR A 65 16.57 4.85 16.62
C THR A 65 15.48 4.24 17.50
N ASP A 66 15.84 3.69 18.66
CA ASP A 66 14.90 3.11 19.61
C ASP A 66 13.92 4.16 20.18
N GLU A 67 14.41 5.37 20.48
CA GLU A 67 13.55 6.50 20.88
C GLU A 67 12.53 6.85 19.79
N LYS A 68 12.98 6.98 18.54
CA LYS A 68 12.08 7.26 17.41
C LYS A 68 11.07 6.14 17.20
N LEU A 69 11.46 4.87 17.38
CA LEU A 69 10.56 3.73 17.27
C LEU A 69 9.49 3.75 18.37
N ARG A 70 9.87 4.07 19.62
CA ARG A 70 8.91 4.24 20.72
C ARG A 70 7.93 5.39 20.45
N ASP A 71 8.41 6.52 19.94
CA ASP A 71 7.56 7.65 19.58
C ASP A 71 6.53 7.28 18.49
N ILE A 72 6.96 6.51 17.48
CA ILE A 72 6.06 6.01 16.43
C ILE A 72 5.03 5.03 17.01
N GLN A 73 5.44 4.12 17.90
CA GLN A 73 4.52 3.20 18.58
C GLN A 73 3.48 3.97 19.40
N ASN A 74 3.89 4.94 20.21
CA ASN A 74 2.98 5.77 21.01
C ASN A 74 1.99 6.57 20.13
N LYS A 75 2.46 7.14 19.01
CA LYS A 75 1.58 7.82 18.05
C LYS A 75 0.57 6.86 17.41
N THR A 76 1.01 5.65 17.07
CA THR A 76 0.14 4.63 16.48
C THR A 76 -0.94 4.16 17.46
N GLU A 77 -0.58 3.97 18.73
CA GLU A 77 -1.53 3.57 19.77
C GLU A 77 -2.56 4.66 20.07
N THR A 78 -2.12 5.92 20.14
CA THR A 78 -3.03 7.06 20.33
C THR A 78 -3.97 7.27 19.15
N GLU A 79 -3.51 7.11 17.91
CA GLU A 79 -4.39 7.13 16.74
C GLU A 79 -5.39 5.98 16.73
N LYS A 80 -4.96 4.75 17.05
CA LYS A 80 -5.86 3.59 17.20
C LYS A 80 -6.95 3.85 18.25
N ALA A 81 -6.61 4.46 19.38
CA ALA A 81 -7.58 4.82 20.41
C ALA A 81 -8.60 5.85 19.90
N LYS A 82 -8.16 6.87 19.14
CA LYS A 82 -9.06 7.86 18.51
C LYS A 82 -10.01 7.22 17.50
N TYR A 83 -9.51 6.32 16.64
CA TYR A 83 -10.36 5.62 15.68
C TYR A 83 -11.39 4.73 16.38
N LYS A 84 -11.00 4.04 17.45
CA LYS A 84 -11.94 3.23 18.25
C LYS A 84 -13.04 4.11 18.85
N GLN A 85 -12.68 5.26 19.41
CA GLN A 85 -13.65 6.21 19.95
C GLN A 85 -14.62 6.73 18.88
N GLN A 86 -14.14 7.06 17.68
CA GLN A 86 -15.00 7.47 16.56
C GLN A 86 -15.97 6.36 16.12
N ILE A 87 -15.51 5.11 16.10
CA ILE A 87 -16.38 3.96 15.79
C ILE A 87 -17.47 3.81 16.85
N ASP A 88 -17.13 3.94 18.14
CA ASP A 88 -18.10 3.83 19.23
C ASP A 88 -19.11 4.99 19.19
N GLU A 89 -18.69 6.22 18.87
CA GLU A 89 -19.58 7.37 18.65
C GLU A 89 -20.52 7.17 17.46
N MET A 90 -20.01 6.65 16.32
CA MET A 90 -20.85 6.33 15.16
C MET A 90 -21.89 5.26 15.47
N LYS A 91 -21.52 4.22 16.23
CA LYS A 91 -22.46 3.19 16.70
C LYS A 91 -23.53 3.78 17.60
N ALA A 92 -23.15 4.60 18.58
CA ALA A 92 -24.10 5.23 19.49
C ALA A 92 -25.08 6.17 18.77
N ASN A 93 -24.62 6.91 17.77
CA ASN A 93 -25.49 7.74 16.93
C ASN A 93 -26.42 6.90 16.05
N GLY A 94 -25.91 5.82 15.44
CA GLY A 94 -26.74 4.89 14.68
C GLY A 94 -27.83 4.23 15.52
N GLU A 95 -27.53 3.84 16.76
CA GLU A 95 -28.52 3.29 17.69
C GLU A 95 -29.57 4.30 18.12
N LYS A 96 -29.20 5.57 18.32
CA LYS A 96 -30.15 6.65 18.60
C LYS A 96 -31.11 6.87 17.44
N GLU A 97 -30.58 6.99 16.22
CA GLU A 97 -31.40 7.21 15.03
C GLU A 97 -32.35 6.02 14.78
N LEU A 98 -31.87 4.79 15.01
CA LEU A 98 -32.71 3.60 14.94
C LEU A 98 -33.85 3.63 15.96
N LYS A 99 -33.57 3.99 17.23
CA LYS A 99 -34.60 4.12 18.27
C LYS A 99 -35.64 5.19 17.92
N GLU A 100 -35.21 6.33 17.37
CA GLU A 100 -36.15 7.38 16.93
C GLU A 100 -37.06 6.88 15.80
N LYS A 101 -36.50 6.19 14.80
CA LYS A 101 -37.31 5.60 13.72
C LYS A 101 -38.26 4.53 14.23
N MET A 102 -37.83 3.67 15.14
CA MET A 102 -38.71 2.67 15.77
C MET A 102 -39.89 3.33 16.48
N LYS A 103 -39.66 4.43 17.22
CA LYS A 103 -40.74 5.17 17.89
C LYS A 103 -41.76 5.75 16.91
N ILE A 104 -41.32 6.22 15.75
CA ILE A 104 -42.23 6.68 14.68
C ILE A 104 -43.08 5.51 14.16
N TYR A 105 -42.46 4.36 13.88
CA TYR A 105 -43.19 3.18 13.41
C TYR A 105 -44.18 2.64 14.44
N GLU A 106 -43.82 2.59 15.72
CA GLU A 106 -44.74 2.23 16.80
C GLU A 106 -45.92 3.20 16.89
N GLY A 107 -45.68 4.50 16.71
CA GLY A 107 -46.73 5.52 16.65
C GLY A 107 -47.70 5.30 15.48
N ILE A 108 -47.20 4.92 14.31
CA ILE A 108 -48.01 4.58 13.13
C ILE A 108 -48.85 3.32 13.40
N ILE A 109 -48.23 2.27 13.95
CA ILE A 109 -48.92 1.01 14.29
C ILE A 109 -50.06 1.27 15.27
N SER A 110 -49.81 2.09 16.30
CA SER A 110 -50.83 2.43 17.30
C SER A 110 -52.01 3.21 16.68
N LYS A 111 -51.72 4.19 15.82
CA LYS A 111 -52.77 4.92 15.08
C LYS A 111 -53.61 3.99 14.19
N ASN A 112 -52.97 3.08 13.47
CA ASN A 112 -53.68 2.15 12.59
C ASN A 112 -54.59 1.19 13.39
N LYS A 113 -54.14 0.74 14.56
CA LYS A 113 -54.99 -0.07 15.47
C LYS A 113 -56.22 0.69 15.94
N GLU A 114 -56.08 1.98 16.26
CA GLU A 114 -57.20 2.79 16.73
C GLU A 114 -58.21 3.09 15.60
N ILE A 115 -57.73 3.34 14.38
CA ILE A 115 -58.58 3.48 13.19
C ILE A 115 -59.40 2.21 12.98
N LEU A 116 -58.76 1.04 13.00
CA LEU A 116 -59.43 -0.26 12.89
C LEU A 116 -60.51 -0.45 13.96
N ARG A 117 -60.23 -0.02 15.20
CA ARG A 117 -61.20 -0.09 16.31
C ARG A 117 -62.40 0.83 16.09
N LEU A 118 -62.17 2.05 15.60
CA LEU A 118 -63.24 3.00 15.29
C LEU A 118 -64.11 2.50 14.14
N GLU A 119 -63.51 1.93 13.10
CA GLU A 119 -64.23 1.30 11.99
C GLU A 119 -65.09 0.13 12.48
N GLN A 120 -64.57 -0.73 13.36
CA GLN A 120 -65.35 -1.80 13.99
C GLN A 120 -66.55 -1.28 14.78
N LEU A 121 -66.35 -0.25 15.61
CA LEU A 121 -67.43 0.39 16.38
C LEU A 121 -68.48 1.05 15.48
N GLN A 122 -68.07 1.59 14.34
CA GLN A 122 -68.99 2.19 13.38
C GLN A 122 -69.87 1.12 12.74
N VAL A 123 -69.26 0.02 12.28
CA VAL A 123 -70.00 -1.14 11.75
C VAL A 123 -70.96 -1.71 12.80
N GLU A 124 -70.53 -1.83 14.06
CA GLU A 124 -71.38 -2.33 15.15
C GLU A 124 -72.56 -1.40 15.46
N ASN A 125 -72.36 -0.07 15.40
CA ASN A 125 -73.44 0.91 15.54
C ASN A 125 -74.43 0.89 14.37
N ASP A 126 -73.94 0.72 13.15
CA ASP A 126 -74.78 0.62 11.96
C ASP A 126 -75.63 -0.66 12.01
N LEU A 127 -75.05 -1.79 12.45
CA LEU A 127 -75.78 -3.02 12.74
C LEU A 127 -76.84 -2.84 13.84
N LEU A 128 -76.52 -2.14 14.93
CA LEU A 128 -77.48 -1.83 16.00
C LEU A 128 -78.63 -0.92 15.54
N LYS A 129 -78.37 0.00 14.60
CA LYS A 129 -79.41 0.81 13.97
C LYS A 129 -80.32 -0.04 13.08
N GLU A 130 -79.74 -0.88 12.22
CA GLU A 130 -80.53 -1.82 11.41
C GLU A 130 -81.36 -2.75 12.30
N GLU A 131 -80.80 -3.20 13.43
CA GLU A 131 -81.54 -4.01 14.39
C GLU A 131 -82.69 -3.22 15.06
N LYS A 132 -82.49 -1.94 15.39
CA LYS A 132 -83.56 -1.07 15.89
C LYS A 132 -84.65 -0.84 14.85
N ASP A 133 -84.28 -0.65 13.60
CA ASP A 133 -85.23 -0.46 12.49
C ASP A 133 -86.03 -1.75 12.27
N LEU A 134 -85.37 -2.92 12.32
CA LEU A 134 -86.03 -4.24 12.34
C LEU A 134 -86.97 -4.40 13.54
N ARG A 135 -86.58 -3.95 14.75
CA ARG A 135 -87.45 -3.97 15.94
C ARG A 135 -88.64 -3.03 15.78
N GLN A 136 -88.49 -1.86 15.16
CA GLN A 136 -89.62 -0.97 14.86
C GLN A 136 -90.56 -1.56 13.81
N VAL A 137 -90.01 -2.23 12.79
CA VAL A 137 -90.80 -2.97 11.81
C VAL A 137 -91.56 -4.11 12.48
N ASN A 138 -90.92 -4.84 13.40
CA ASN A 138 -91.57 -5.88 14.20
C ASN A 138 -92.63 -5.32 15.16
N GLN A 139 -92.40 -4.17 15.81
CA GLN A 139 -93.40 -3.51 16.64
C GLN A 139 -94.58 -2.97 15.83
N LYS A 140 -94.34 -2.50 14.59
CA LYS A 140 -95.42 -2.14 13.65
C LYS A 140 -96.19 -3.36 13.19
N MET A 141 -95.50 -4.49 12.93
CA MET A 141 -96.13 -5.77 12.65
C MET A 141 -96.93 -6.32 13.85
N GLU A 142 -96.42 -6.17 15.08
CA GLU A 142 -97.15 -6.53 16.30
C GLU A 142 -98.33 -5.60 16.53
N ALA A 143 -98.22 -4.30 16.23
CA ALA A 143 -99.33 -3.37 16.31
C ALA A 143 -100.44 -3.68 15.28
N THR A 144 -100.10 -4.18 14.07
CA THR A 144 -101.09 -4.71 13.12
C THR A 144 -101.57 -6.11 13.47
N PHE A 145 -100.78 -6.91 14.20
CA PHE A 145 -101.16 -8.25 14.66
C PHE A 145 -102.06 -8.21 15.91
N ILE A 146 -101.94 -7.19 16.76
CA ILE A 146 -102.79 -6.97 17.95
C ILE A 146 -104.23 -6.59 17.55
N GLU A 147 -104.46 -6.08 16.34
CA GLU A 147 -105.83 -5.94 15.77
C GLU A 147 -106.43 -7.27 15.30
N GLU A 148 -105.65 -8.35 15.23
CA GLU A 148 -106.09 -9.62 14.62
C GLU A 148 -105.74 -10.86 15.48
N GLN A 149 -105.83 -10.75 16.81
CA GLN A 149 -105.51 -11.87 17.70
C GLN A 149 -106.48 -12.08 18.87
N GLU A 150 -107.78 -12.12 18.59
CA GLU A 150 -108.69 -12.95 19.39
C GLU A 150 -108.94 -14.29 18.68
N LYS A 151 -108.48 -15.36 19.35
CA LYS A 151 -108.54 -16.79 19.02
C LYS A 151 -107.34 -17.32 18.24
N THR A 152 -106.41 -17.99 18.93
CA THR A 152 -106.26 -19.46 18.82
C THR A 152 -105.01 -19.97 19.56
N ASP A 153 -105.22 -20.58 20.74
CA ASP A 153 -104.22 -21.35 21.49
C ASP A 153 -103.85 -22.70 20.84
N ALA A 154 -104.25 -22.96 19.60
CA ALA A 154 -103.80 -24.10 18.80
C ALA A 154 -102.69 -23.75 17.78
N LYS A 155 -102.38 -22.46 17.56
CA LYS A 155 -101.29 -22.02 16.65
C LYS A 155 -99.92 -21.95 17.33
N ARG A 156 -99.86 -21.85 18.66
CA ARG A 156 -98.62 -21.64 19.43
C ARG A 156 -97.61 -22.78 19.28
N GLY A 157 -98.07 -24.03 19.19
CA GLY A 157 -97.21 -25.21 19.00
C GLY A 157 -96.68 -25.40 17.57
N LYS A 158 -97.46 -25.00 16.55
CA LYS A 158 -97.00 -25.02 15.15
C LYS A 158 -96.04 -23.87 14.84
N LEU A 159 -96.33 -22.67 15.35
CA LEU A 159 -95.44 -21.51 15.25
C LEU A 159 -94.12 -21.76 15.99
N MET A 160 -94.11 -22.40 17.16
CA MET A 160 -92.86 -22.71 17.87
C MET A 160 -91.95 -23.68 17.09
N ASN A 161 -92.53 -24.67 16.42
CA ASN A 161 -91.76 -25.59 15.57
C ASN A 161 -91.29 -24.92 14.28
N GLU A 162 -92.12 -24.12 13.61
CA GLU A 162 -91.70 -23.29 12.46
C GLU A 162 -90.69 -22.20 12.84
N GLN A 163 -90.70 -21.71 14.08
CA GLN A 163 -89.68 -20.79 14.60
C GLN A 163 -88.38 -21.53 14.87
N LYS A 164 -88.44 -22.72 15.46
CA LYS A 164 -87.27 -23.59 15.65
C LYS A 164 -86.63 -23.99 14.33
N GLU A 165 -87.41 -24.38 13.33
CA GLU A 165 -86.89 -24.72 12.00
C GLU A 165 -86.25 -23.49 11.33
N ARG A 166 -86.88 -22.31 11.43
CA ARG A 166 -86.29 -21.05 10.91
C ARG A 166 -85.04 -20.60 11.66
N ASP A 167 -84.98 -20.80 12.97
CA ASP A 167 -83.81 -20.48 13.79
C ASP A 167 -82.67 -21.48 13.53
N GLU A 168 -82.97 -22.76 13.31
CA GLU A 168 -81.99 -23.77 12.86
C GLU A 168 -81.47 -23.46 11.46
N GLU A 169 -82.34 -23.05 10.53
CA GLU A 169 -81.96 -22.68 9.16
C GLU A 169 -81.11 -21.40 9.15
N ARG A 170 -81.47 -20.39 9.96
CA ARG A 170 -80.63 -19.20 10.20
C ARG A 170 -79.29 -19.55 10.81
N LEU A 171 -79.24 -20.44 11.81
CA LEU A 171 -77.99 -20.85 12.43
C LEU A 171 -77.10 -21.57 11.42
N LYS A 172 -77.69 -22.38 10.54
CA LYS A 172 -77.00 -23.07 9.44
C LYS A 172 -76.43 -22.09 8.42
N GLU A 173 -77.21 -21.10 7.98
CA GLU A 173 -76.72 -20.01 7.12
C GLU A 173 -75.59 -19.21 7.78
N VAL A 174 -75.70 -18.89 9.07
CA VAL A 174 -74.66 -18.17 9.81
C VAL A 174 -73.38 -19.01 9.91
N MET A 175 -73.50 -20.31 10.14
CA MET A 175 -72.37 -21.23 10.18
C MET A 175 -71.72 -21.41 8.80
N GLU A 176 -72.52 -21.49 7.71
CA GLU A 176 -72.02 -21.51 6.34
C GLU A 176 -71.31 -20.22 5.97
N ARG A 177 -71.87 -19.04 6.29
CA ARG A 177 -71.19 -17.75 6.09
C ARG A 177 -69.92 -17.63 6.90
N LYS A 178 -69.91 -18.10 8.16
CA LYS A 178 -68.67 -18.14 8.97
C LYS A 178 -67.62 -19.04 8.36
N ASN A 179 -68.00 -20.22 7.87
CA ASN A 179 -67.07 -21.13 7.20
C ASN A 179 -66.53 -20.54 5.88
N GLN A 180 -67.39 -19.89 5.09
CA GLN A 180 -66.97 -19.18 3.89
C GLN A 180 -65.99 -18.06 4.24
N ASN A 181 -66.30 -17.21 5.23
CA ASN A 181 -65.40 -16.14 5.66
C ASN A 181 -64.04 -16.67 6.15
N LEU A 182 -64.04 -17.76 6.94
CA LEU A 182 -62.82 -18.43 7.38
C LEU A 182 -62.00 -18.97 6.19
N GLN A 183 -62.65 -19.57 5.19
CA GLN A 183 -61.97 -19.99 3.95
C GLN A 183 -61.36 -18.80 3.21
N THR A 184 -62.08 -17.68 3.09
CA THR A 184 -61.57 -16.48 2.43
C THR A 184 -60.41 -15.85 3.19
N GLU A 185 -60.44 -15.83 4.53
CA GLU A 185 -59.34 -15.36 5.39
C GLU A 185 -58.10 -16.26 5.27
N ILE A 186 -58.27 -17.59 5.27
CA ILE A 186 -57.17 -18.53 5.06
C ILE A 186 -56.54 -18.32 3.68
N GLN A 187 -57.37 -18.16 2.64
CA GLN A 187 -56.90 -17.93 1.29
C GLN A 187 -56.13 -16.60 1.17
N THR A 188 -56.69 -15.51 1.69
CA THR A 188 -56.01 -14.20 1.68
C THR A 188 -54.73 -14.19 2.51
N SER A 189 -54.70 -14.88 3.65
CA SER A 189 -53.49 -15.05 4.45
C SER A 189 -52.40 -15.82 3.70
N SER A 190 -52.78 -16.89 2.98
CA SER A 190 -51.88 -17.64 2.10
C SER A 190 -51.32 -16.74 0.99
N ASP A 191 -52.18 -16.00 0.29
CA ASP A 191 -51.78 -15.11 -0.81
C ASP A 191 -50.84 -13.99 -0.35
N VAL A 192 -51.09 -13.40 0.83
CA VAL A 192 -50.21 -12.40 1.45
C VAL A 192 -48.84 -13.00 1.78
N THR A 193 -48.83 -14.24 2.30
CA THR A 193 -47.58 -14.93 2.65
C THR A 193 -46.76 -15.23 1.40
N THR A 194 -47.39 -15.72 0.32
CA THR A 194 -46.70 -15.97 -0.96
C THR A 194 -46.14 -14.69 -1.56
N LYS A 195 -46.93 -13.60 -1.61
CA LYS A 195 -46.44 -12.29 -2.08
C LYS A 195 -45.30 -11.74 -1.23
N SER A 196 -45.34 -11.96 0.08
CA SER A 196 -44.26 -11.56 1.00
C SER A 196 -42.96 -12.28 0.67
N ILE A 197 -43.01 -13.59 0.41
CA ILE A 197 -41.86 -14.40 0.00
C ILE A 197 -41.32 -13.90 -1.36
N GLU A 198 -42.18 -13.67 -2.36
CA GLU A 198 -41.75 -13.15 -3.67
C GLU A 198 -41.07 -11.78 -3.57
N ILE A 199 -41.58 -10.88 -2.73
CA ILE A 199 -40.96 -9.56 -2.48
C ILE A 199 -39.60 -9.72 -1.80
N GLN A 200 -39.49 -10.64 -0.84
CA GLN A 200 -38.23 -10.93 -0.14
C GLN A 200 -37.18 -11.50 -1.12
N ASP A 201 -37.59 -12.41 -2.00
CA ASP A 201 -36.71 -13.00 -3.01
C ASP A 201 -36.23 -11.98 -4.03
N LYS A 202 -37.12 -11.09 -4.53
CA LYS A 202 -36.71 -9.97 -5.39
C LYS A 202 -35.70 -9.05 -4.70
N LYS A 203 -35.95 -8.69 -3.43
CA LYS A 203 -34.99 -7.89 -2.66
C LYS A 203 -33.63 -8.58 -2.54
N ASN A 204 -33.62 -9.88 -2.29
CA ASN A 204 -32.36 -10.64 -2.20
C ASN A 204 -31.62 -10.64 -3.55
N GLN A 205 -32.33 -10.80 -4.67
CA GLN A 205 -31.76 -10.70 -6.01
C GLN A 205 -31.18 -9.31 -6.30
N ASP A 206 -31.90 -8.24 -5.96
CA ASP A 206 -31.43 -6.86 -6.14
C ASP A 206 -30.16 -6.58 -5.31
N VAL A 207 -30.12 -7.07 -4.07
CA VAL A 207 -28.93 -6.96 -3.20
C VAL A 207 -27.74 -7.71 -3.80
N GLU A 208 -27.96 -8.92 -4.35
CA GLU A 208 -26.90 -9.69 -5.00
C GLU A 208 -26.40 -9.00 -6.28
N ALA A 209 -27.30 -8.42 -7.08
CA ALA A 209 -26.96 -7.65 -8.27
C ALA A 209 -26.14 -6.40 -7.93
N LEU A 210 -26.56 -5.65 -6.90
CA LEU A 210 -25.80 -4.50 -6.38
C LEU A 210 -24.42 -4.90 -5.86
N ALA A 211 -24.31 -6.03 -5.15
CA ALA A 211 -23.02 -6.54 -4.68
C ALA A 211 -22.08 -6.88 -5.84
N LYS A 212 -22.59 -7.55 -6.89
CA LYS A 212 -21.84 -7.86 -8.11
C LYS A 212 -21.38 -6.60 -8.84
N ALA A 213 -22.26 -5.61 -9.01
CA ALA A 213 -21.93 -4.33 -9.63
C ALA A 213 -20.88 -3.54 -8.84
N ASN A 214 -20.98 -3.54 -7.51
CA ASN A 214 -20.01 -2.89 -6.64
C ASN A 214 -18.64 -3.57 -6.71
N MET A 215 -18.58 -4.90 -6.65
CA MET A 215 -17.32 -5.64 -6.83
C MET A 215 -16.69 -5.38 -8.20
N LYS A 216 -17.50 -5.36 -9.27
CA LYS A 216 -17.04 -5.01 -10.63
C LYS A 216 -16.41 -3.61 -10.67
N THR A 217 -17.03 -2.64 -10.01
CA THR A 217 -16.53 -1.26 -9.93
C THR A 217 -15.22 -1.18 -9.15
N GLN A 218 -15.15 -1.84 -7.98
CA GLN A 218 -13.93 -1.88 -7.17
C GLN A 218 -12.76 -2.54 -7.91
N MET A 219 -13.01 -3.62 -8.66
CA MET A 219 -11.99 -4.30 -9.45
C MET A 219 -11.46 -3.42 -10.58
N SER A 220 -12.35 -2.70 -11.28
CA SER A 220 -11.97 -1.73 -12.31
C SER A 220 -11.12 -0.59 -11.74
N LEU A 221 -11.49 -0.05 -10.58
CA LEU A 221 -10.71 0.98 -9.89
C LEU A 221 -9.32 0.46 -9.48
N PHE A 222 -9.26 -0.74 -8.91
CA PHE A 222 -8.00 -1.38 -8.53
C PHE A 222 -7.06 -1.55 -9.73
N ASN A 223 -7.59 -2.08 -10.85
CA ASN A 223 -6.82 -2.25 -12.08
C ASN A 223 -6.32 -0.91 -12.64
N THR A 224 -7.16 0.13 -12.62
CA THR A 224 -6.78 1.48 -13.06
C THR A 224 -5.64 2.03 -12.22
N LEU A 225 -5.75 1.93 -10.89
CA LEU A 225 -4.70 2.37 -9.97
C LEU A 225 -3.40 1.58 -10.17
N GLN A 226 -3.49 0.29 -10.46
CA GLN A 226 -2.32 -0.54 -10.75
C GLN A 226 -1.62 -0.11 -12.05
N ILE A 227 -2.38 0.21 -13.10
CA ILE A 227 -1.85 0.74 -14.36
C ILE A 227 -1.15 2.08 -14.13
N ASP A 228 -1.81 3.01 -13.44
CA ASP A 228 -1.27 4.34 -13.17
C ASP A 228 0.00 4.26 -12.32
N ASN A 229 0.02 3.37 -11.32
CA ASN A 229 1.20 3.13 -10.49
C ASN A 229 2.37 2.58 -11.32
N HIS A 230 2.14 1.59 -12.20
CA HIS A 230 3.16 1.10 -13.11
C HIS A 230 3.67 2.18 -14.07
N ARG A 231 2.76 2.98 -14.65
CA ARG A 231 3.12 4.06 -15.57
C ARG A 231 3.98 5.12 -14.87
N TYR A 232 3.58 5.55 -13.68
CA TYR A 232 4.33 6.47 -12.85
C TYR A 232 5.72 5.92 -12.53
N ASN A 233 5.80 4.68 -12.05
CA ASN A 233 7.06 4.03 -11.70
C ASN A 233 8.01 3.93 -12.90
N ASN A 234 7.51 3.53 -14.07
CA ASN A 234 8.32 3.42 -15.28
C ASN A 234 8.84 4.80 -15.71
N THR A 235 7.99 5.83 -15.65
CA THR A 235 8.38 7.21 -15.99
C THR A 235 9.50 7.71 -15.07
N VAL A 236 9.35 7.51 -13.76
CA VAL A 236 10.37 7.92 -12.77
C VAL A 236 11.68 7.14 -12.98
N MET A 237 11.62 5.82 -13.18
CA MET A 237 12.82 5.01 -13.39
C MET A 237 13.55 5.36 -14.68
N ASN A 238 12.80 5.59 -15.77
CA ASN A 238 13.39 6.00 -17.04
C ASN A 238 14.00 7.40 -16.93
N GLY A 239 13.36 8.32 -16.22
CA GLY A 239 13.93 9.65 -15.94
C GLY A 239 15.24 9.57 -15.12
N LEU A 240 15.31 8.68 -14.13
CA LEU A 240 16.57 8.42 -13.40
C LEU A 240 17.64 7.82 -14.32
N ASN A 241 17.24 6.94 -15.25
CA ASN A 241 18.15 6.35 -16.23
C ASN A 241 18.73 7.41 -17.18
N GLU A 242 17.91 8.35 -17.65
CA GLU A 242 18.32 9.47 -18.51
C GLU A 242 19.28 10.42 -17.79
N GLN A 243 19.01 10.73 -16.52
CA GLN A 243 19.91 11.52 -15.69
C GLN A 243 21.26 10.83 -15.50
N LEU A 244 21.25 9.52 -15.24
CA LEU A 244 22.47 8.73 -15.10
C LEU A 244 23.26 8.69 -16.41
N GLN A 245 22.59 8.54 -17.56
CA GLN A 245 23.22 8.57 -18.87
C GLN A 245 23.90 9.93 -19.14
N THR A 246 23.26 11.02 -18.75
CA THR A 246 23.86 12.37 -18.85
C THR A 246 25.18 12.45 -18.08
N VAL A 247 25.21 11.92 -16.85
CA VAL A 247 26.43 11.88 -16.03
C VAL A 247 27.49 10.99 -16.68
N PHE A 248 27.11 9.88 -17.33
CA PHE A 248 28.06 9.02 -18.05
C PHE A 248 28.68 9.70 -19.28
N ASP A 249 27.91 10.49 -20.00
CA ASP A 249 28.40 11.28 -21.13
C ASP A 249 29.37 12.36 -20.63
N GLU A 250 29.07 13.00 -19.50
CA GLU A 250 29.96 13.96 -18.82
C GLU A 250 31.27 13.30 -18.34
N ILE A 251 31.19 12.11 -17.76
CA ILE A 251 32.35 11.31 -17.36
C ILE A 251 33.23 11.01 -18.56
N SER A 252 32.63 10.58 -19.68
CA SER A 252 33.35 10.27 -20.92
C SER A 252 34.06 11.52 -21.48
N ASN A 253 33.39 12.66 -21.45
CA ASN A 253 33.97 13.94 -21.86
C ASN A 253 35.12 14.39 -20.93
N SER A 254 34.93 14.27 -19.62
CA SER A 254 35.96 14.61 -18.62
C SER A 254 37.18 13.69 -18.73
N TYR A 255 36.96 12.39 -18.97
CA TYR A 255 38.05 11.44 -19.23
C TYR A 255 38.85 11.81 -20.49
N ASN A 256 38.18 12.22 -21.57
CA ASN A 256 38.86 12.70 -22.78
C ASN A 256 39.75 13.93 -22.53
N GLN A 257 39.40 14.79 -21.57
CA GLN A 257 40.25 15.90 -21.14
C GLN A 257 41.47 15.38 -20.38
N CYS A 258 41.27 14.44 -19.45
CA CYS A 258 42.35 13.80 -18.68
C CYS A 258 43.34 13.07 -19.62
N LYS A 259 42.84 12.38 -20.64
CA LYS A 259 43.62 11.62 -21.63
C LYS A 259 44.68 12.47 -22.35
N ARG A 260 44.49 13.80 -22.46
CA ARG A 260 45.48 14.71 -23.05
C ARG A 260 46.80 14.72 -22.29
N TYR A 261 46.74 14.56 -20.97
CA TYR A 261 47.90 14.56 -20.07
C TYR A 261 48.59 13.19 -19.98
N LEU A 262 47.94 12.14 -20.48
CA LEU A 262 48.45 10.78 -20.49
C LEU A 262 49.19 10.43 -21.81
N ARG A 263 49.22 11.35 -22.77
CA ARG A 263 49.87 11.13 -24.07
C ARG A 263 51.39 11.08 -23.93
N ASP A 264 51.99 10.19 -24.71
CA ASP A 264 53.44 10.13 -24.81
C ASP A 264 54.02 11.43 -25.36
N GLY A 265 55.14 11.86 -24.79
CA GLY A 265 55.79 13.12 -25.16
C GLY A 265 55.06 14.38 -24.69
N PHE A 266 54.04 14.28 -23.81
CA PHE A 266 53.41 15.46 -23.22
C PHE A 266 54.44 16.26 -22.39
N VAL A 267 54.61 17.55 -22.72
CA VAL A 267 55.57 18.43 -22.05
C VAL A 267 54.95 19.04 -20.80
N TRP A 268 55.49 18.70 -19.63
CA TRP A 268 55.00 19.19 -18.35
C TRP A 268 55.57 20.55 -17.98
N ASN A 269 54.68 21.46 -17.59
CA ASN A 269 55.01 22.69 -16.87
C ASN A 269 54.09 22.83 -15.65
N ASP A 270 54.35 23.78 -14.78
CA ASP A 270 53.58 23.92 -13.53
C ASP A 270 52.10 24.24 -13.78
N GLN A 271 51.79 24.99 -14.84
CA GLN A 271 50.40 25.25 -15.23
C GLN A 271 49.67 23.98 -15.70
N HIS A 272 50.36 23.10 -16.43
CA HIS A 272 49.82 21.80 -16.86
C HIS A 272 49.58 20.88 -15.67
N LYS A 273 50.46 20.88 -14.66
CA LYS A 273 50.26 20.10 -13.43
C LYS A 273 48.98 20.54 -12.69
N ILE A 274 48.76 21.86 -12.58
CA ILE A 274 47.55 22.42 -11.96
C ILE A 274 46.31 22.00 -12.76
N ARG A 275 46.29 22.23 -14.08
CA ARG A 275 45.13 21.87 -14.93
C ARG A 275 44.86 20.36 -14.97
N ALA A 276 45.89 19.53 -14.96
CA ALA A 276 45.75 18.08 -14.90
C ALA A 276 45.11 17.67 -13.57
N ARG A 277 45.58 18.23 -12.45
CA ARG A 277 44.98 17.99 -11.13
C ARG A 277 43.50 18.37 -11.13
N ASP A 278 43.15 19.56 -11.62
CA ASP A 278 41.75 20.01 -11.69
C ASP A 278 40.90 19.08 -12.57
N SER A 279 41.46 18.58 -13.68
CA SER A 279 40.77 17.66 -14.59
C SER A 279 40.49 16.30 -13.94
N PHE A 280 41.49 15.71 -13.28
CA PHE A 280 41.31 14.44 -12.56
C PHE A 280 40.42 14.59 -11.31
N ASP A 281 40.48 15.74 -10.62
CA ASP A 281 39.55 16.08 -9.53
C ASP A 281 38.11 16.23 -10.05
N GLY A 282 37.92 16.87 -11.21
CA GLY A 282 36.64 16.96 -11.89
C GLY A 282 36.07 15.59 -12.26
N LEU A 283 36.89 14.72 -12.86
CA LEU A 283 36.50 13.35 -13.22
C LEU A 283 36.06 12.56 -11.99
N ARG A 284 36.81 12.67 -10.89
CA ARG A 284 36.47 12.02 -9.61
C ARG A 284 35.16 12.51 -9.01
N ARG A 285 34.87 13.82 -9.09
CA ARG A 285 33.58 14.37 -8.66
C ARG A 285 32.42 13.75 -9.45
N LEU A 286 32.59 13.60 -10.76
CA LEU A 286 31.58 12.96 -11.62
C LEU A 286 31.38 11.48 -11.27
N PHE A 287 32.44 10.73 -10.91
CA PHE A 287 32.27 9.36 -10.40
C PHE A 287 31.44 9.31 -9.12
N ASN A 288 31.64 10.24 -8.20
CA ASN A 288 30.83 10.33 -6.98
C ASN A 288 29.38 10.71 -7.26
N GLU A 289 29.14 11.61 -8.21
CA GLU A 289 27.79 11.93 -8.67
C GLU A 289 27.11 10.70 -9.29
N ALA A 290 27.80 9.95 -10.15
CA ALA A 290 27.30 8.70 -10.70
C ALA A 290 26.95 7.67 -9.61
N ARG A 291 27.81 7.52 -8.59
CA ARG A 291 27.52 6.65 -7.42
C ARG A 291 26.26 7.09 -6.69
N ARG A 292 26.10 8.41 -6.46
CA ARG A 292 24.91 8.98 -5.82
C ARG A 292 23.65 8.65 -6.61
N ARG A 293 23.67 8.84 -7.93
CA ARG A 293 22.56 8.49 -8.83
C ARG A 293 22.23 7.01 -8.85
N LEU A 294 23.24 6.15 -8.82
CA LEU A 294 23.05 4.69 -8.73
C LEU A 294 22.37 4.29 -7.41
N THR A 295 22.70 4.95 -6.30
CA THR A 295 22.03 4.74 -5.01
C THR A 295 20.57 5.21 -5.04
N GLU A 296 20.28 6.39 -5.59
CA GLU A 296 18.89 6.84 -5.79
C GLU A 296 18.09 5.84 -6.62
N MET A 297 18.69 5.33 -7.70
CA MET A 297 18.06 4.35 -8.57
C MET A 297 17.81 3.02 -7.86
N GLU A 298 18.75 2.54 -7.05
CA GLU A 298 18.61 1.31 -6.26
C GLU A 298 17.55 1.44 -5.16
N GLU A 299 17.55 2.55 -4.41
CA GLU A 299 16.51 2.82 -3.40
C GLU A 299 15.11 2.84 -4.03
N ARG A 300 15.00 3.41 -5.24
CA ARG A 300 13.74 3.41 -5.97
C ARG A 300 13.38 2.01 -6.45
N LEU A 301 14.36 1.24 -6.93
CA LEU A 301 14.20 -0.13 -7.38
C LEU A 301 13.66 -1.05 -6.27
N CYS A 302 14.14 -0.88 -5.03
CA CYS A 302 13.67 -1.63 -3.86
C CYS A 302 12.18 -1.40 -3.54
N LYS A 303 11.60 -0.29 -4.04
CA LYS A 303 10.17 0.04 -3.88
C LYS A 303 9.31 -0.50 -5.02
N LEU A 304 9.91 -1.13 -6.04
CA LEU A 304 9.20 -1.71 -7.17
C LEU A 304 8.99 -3.20 -7.00
N GLU A 305 7.96 -3.73 -7.65
CA GLU A 305 7.76 -5.18 -7.73
C GLU A 305 8.99 -5.87 -8.33
N ASN A 306 9.32 -7.04 -7.78
CA ASN A 306 10.50 -7.80 -8.11
C ASN A 306 10.31 -8.55 -9.45
N ASN A 307 10.38 -7.82 -10.55
CA ASN A 307 10.21 -8.33 -11.90
C ASN A 307 11.56 -8.55 -12.62
N LYS A 308 11.51 -9.13 -13.82
CA LYS A 308 12.71 -9.47 -14.61
C LYS A 308 13.54 -8.22 -14.98
N VAL A 309 12.89 -7.08 -15.22
CA VAL A 309 13.57 -5.81 -15.54
C VAL A 309 14.26 -5.27 -14.29
N SER A 310 13.59 -5.27 -13.14
CA SER A 310 14.16 -4.86 -11.86
C SER A 310 15.41 -5.68 -11.50
N LYS A 311 15.38 -7.00 -11.68
CA LYS A 311 16.55 -7.87 -11.44
C LYS A 311 17.72 -7.56 -12.37
N LYS A 312 17.45 -7.31 -13.66
CA LYS A 312 18.50 -6.91 -14.61
C LYS A 312 19.09 -5.55 -14.24
N MET A 313 18.23 -4.60 -13.85
CA MET A 313 18.64 -3.26 -13.42
C MET A 313 19.55 -3.31 -12.19
N ALA A 314 19.18 -4.08 -11.16
CA ALA A 314 20.02 -4.28 -9.98
C ALA A 314 21.41 -4.84 -10.35
N LYS A 315 21.47 -5.76 -11.30
CA LYS A 315 22.73 -6.32 -11.80
C LYS A 315 23.58 -5.24 -12.49
N SER A 316 23.01 -4.46 -13.40
CA SER A 316 23.69 -3.34 -14.06
C SER A 316 24.20 -2.30 -13.06
N ILE A 317 23.41 -1.96 -12.03
CA ILE A 317 23.81 -1.05 -10.95
C ILE A 317 25.05 -1.59 -10.22
N ASN A 318 25.05 -2.87 -9.85
CA ASN A 318 26.17 -3.48 -9.14
C ASN A 318 27.43 -3.56 -10.00
N GLU A 319 27.29 -4.01 -11.26
CA GLU A 319 28.39 -4.04 -12.23
C GLU A 319 29.00 -2.64 -12.40
N MET A 320 28.16 -1.61 -12.50
CA MET A 320 28.61 -0.22 -12.65
C MET A 320 29.33 0.32 -11.41
N ARG A 321 28.83 0.03 -10.20
CA ARG A 321 29.48 0.43 -8.95
C ARG A 321 30.88 -0.15 -8.80
N LEU A 322 31.06 -1.42 -9.17
CA LEU A 322 32.37 -2.07 -9.16
C LEU A 322 33.34 -1.37 -10.12
N LYS A 323 32.89 -0.99 -11.32
CA LYS A 323 33.71 -0.22 -12.26
C LYS A 323 34.04 1.18 -11.74
N LEU A 324 33.07 1.90 -11.19
CA LEU A 324 33.29 3.21 -10.58
C LEU A 324 34.25 3.15 -9.38
N PHE A 325 34.27 2.05 -8.62
CA PHE A 325 35.24 1.84 -7.56
C PHE A 325 36.66 1.68 -8.11
N ALA A 326 36.85 0.82 -9.11
CA ALA A 326 38.14 0.64 -9.76
C ALA A 326 38.66 1.93 -10.43
N LEU A 327 37.77 2.67 -11.11
CA LEU A 327 38.08 3.95 -11.76
C LEU A 327 38.53 5.04 -10.78
N ASP A 328 37.88 5.14 -9.62
CA ASP A 328 38.26 6.08 -8.56
C ASP A 328 39.61 5.73 -7.94
N GLY A 329 39.90 4.43 -7.77
CA GLY A 329 41.22 3.95 -7.35
C GLY A 329 42.31 4.36 -8.34
N SER A 330 42.13 4.03 -9.62
CA SER A 330 43.07 4.40 -10.70
C SER A 330 43.26 5.92 -10.79
N THR A 331 42.18 6.70 -10.80
CA THR A 331 42.21 8.17 -10.87
C THR A 331 42.88 8.80 -9.64
N SER A 332 42.68 8.20 -8.45
CA SER A 332 43.32 8.66 -7.22
C SER A 332 44.83 8.44 -7.24
N THR A 333 45.33 7.37 -7.87
CA THR A 333 46.77 7.16 -8.11
C THR A 333 47.33 8.29 -8.97
N PHE A 334 46.68 8.61 -10.10
CA PHE A 334 47.11 9.72 -10.96
C PHE A 334 47.20 11.05 -10.20
N ARG A 335 46.16 11.35 -9.42
CA ARG A 335 46.10 12.55 -8.59
C ARG A 335 47.19 12.58 -7.51
N GLY A 336 47.43 11.46 -6.83
CA GLY A 336 48.44 11.36 -5.77
C GLY A 336 49.84 11.67 -6.28
N LEU A 337 50.20 11.15 -7.45
CA LEU A 337 51.46 11.44 -8.11
C LEU A 337 51.55 12.92 -8.52
N LEU A 338 50.48 13.52 -9.06
CA LEU A 338 50.43 14.96 -9.36
C LEU A 338 50.55 15.86 -8.10
N LEU A 339 50.11 15.36 -6.94
CA LEU A 339 50.31 16.05 -5.66
C LEU A 339 51.77 15.98 -5.21
N ALA A 340 52.44 14.86 -5.45
CA ALA A 340 53.88 14.69 -5.23
C ALA A 340 54.74 15.37 -6.32
N GLY A 341 54.13 15.99 -7.34
CA GLY A 341 54.83 16.61 -8.46
C GLY A 341 55.40 15.62 -9.49
N GLN A 342 55.06 14.33 -9.34
CA GLN A 342 55.45 13.24 -10.23
C GLN A 342 54.50 13.18 -11.44
N THR A 343 55.07 12.89 -12.60
CA THR A 343 54.35 12.89 -13.90
C THR A 343 54.78 11.73 -14.82
N ASN A 344 55.56 10.81 -14.25
CA ASN A 344 56.09 9.61 -14.86
C ASN A 344 55.14 8.44 -14.59
N TRP A 345 54.12 8.33 -15.42
CA TRP A 345 53.15 7.23 -15.41
C TRP A 345 53.71 6.03 -16.16
N THR A 346 53.40 4.83 -15.69
CA THR A 346 53.66 3.60 -16.44
C THR A 346 52.64 3.42 -17.56
N GLU A 347 53.03 2.73 -18.64
CA GLU A 347 52.09 2.36 -19.70
C GLU A 347 50.99 1.42 -19.19
N GLU A 348 51.29 0.60 -18.19
CA GLU A 348 50.32 -0.28 -17.54
C GLU A 348 49.20 0.53 -16.86
N GLU A 349 49.56 1.54 -16.05
CA GLU A 349 48.58 2.43 -15.41
C GLU A 349 47.69 3.17 -16.41
N LYS A 350 48.27 3.67 -17.52
CA LYS A 350 47.53 4.35 -18.59
C LYS A 350 46.54 3.40 -19.27
N ASN A 351 46.99 2.19 -19.59
CA ASN A 351 46.19 1.18 -20.27
C ASN A 351 45.07 0.65 -19.37
N ASP A 352 45.33 0.48 -18.07
CA ASP A 352 44.34 0.04 -17.10
C ASP A 352 43.20 1.05 -16.95
N LEU A 353 43.51 2.35 -16.86
CA LEU A 353 42.48 3.40 -16.83
C LEU A 353 41.66 3.41 -18.12
N GLY A 354 42.31 3.27 -19.28
CA GLY A 354 41.65 3.21 -20.58
C GLY A 354 40.69 2.03 -20.70
N LYS A 355 41.15 0.84 -20.32
CA LYS A 355 40.34 -0.38 -20.33
C LYS A 355 39.15 -0.29 -19.36
N LEU A 356 39.36 0.24 -18.15
CA LEU A 356 38.28 0.43 -17.18
C LEU A 356 37.22 1.41 -17.69
N MET A 357 37.63 2.47 -18.39
CA MET A 357 36.71 3.42 -19.02
C MET A 357 35.95 2.80 -20.19
N ASP A 358 36.61 2.00 -21.04
CA ASP A 358 35.94 1.29 -22.13
C ASP A 358 34.89 0.30 -21.58
N GLU A 359 35.24 -0.47 -20.55
CA GLU A 359 34.32 -1.37 -19.87
C GLU A 359 33.16 -0.61 -19.20
N PHE A 360 33.42 0.53 -18.57
CA PHE A 360 32.41 1.40 -17.97
C PHE A 360 31.35 1.86 -19.00
N VAL A 361 31.77 2.32 -20.18
CA VAL A 361 30.86 2.81 -21.23
C VAL A 361 30.02 1.69 -21.85
N THR A 362 30.47 0.43 -21.79
CA THR A 362 29.72 -0.71 -22.35
C THR A 362 28.55 -1.18 -21.49
N ILE A 363 28.49 -0.79 -20.21
CA ILE A 363 27.41 -1.22 -19.32
C ILE A 363 26.12 -0.49 -19.71
N LYS A 364 25.09 -1.27 -20.06
CA LYS A 364 23.78 -0.75 -20.45
C LYS A 364 22.75 -0.97 -19.36
N PHE A 365 21.94 0.06 -19.15
CA PHE A 365 20.80 0.02 -18.24
C PHE A 365 19.53 -0.34 -19.04
N PRO A 366 18.75 -1.35 -18.60
CA PRO A 366 17.51 -1.69 -19.26
C PRO A 366 16.48 -0.57 -19.09
N TYR A 367 15.76 -0.24 -20.16
CA TYR A 367 14.59 0.64 -20.06
C TYR A 367 13.40 -0.10 -19.44
N PHE A 368 12.60 0.61 -18.66
CA PHE A 368 11.30 0.11 -18.24
C PHE A 368 10.31 0.37 -19.38
N ASP A 369 9.81 -0.70 -20.00
CA ASP A 369 8.89 -0.60 -21.13
C ASP A 369 7.63 0.20 -20.73
N PRO A 370 7.16 1.13 -21.58
CA PRO A 370 5.86 1.76 -21.42
C PRO A 370 4.78 0.69 -21.68
N LEU A 371 4.26 0.11 -20.61
CA LEU A 371 3.29 -0.99 -20.54
C LEU A 371 3.64 -2.26 -21.33
N ASN A 372 3.71 -3.37 -20.60
CA ASN A 372 3.62 -4.69 -21.19
C ASN A 372 2.22 -4.82 -21.83
N ARG A 373 2.13 -4.84 -23.18
CA ARG A 373 0.85 -5.05 -23.90
C ARG A 373 0.07 -6.25 -23.38
N GLY A 374 0.75 -7.23 -22.77
CA GLY A 374 0.12 -8.36 -22.09
C GLY A 374 -0.69 -7.98 -20.84
N LEU A 375 -0.25 -7.00 -20.04
CA LEU A 375 -1.02 -6.52 -18.88
C LEU A 375 -2.24 -5.74 -19.36
N GLN A 376 -2.07 -4.92 -20.40
CA GLN A 376 -3.15 -4.16 -21.02
C GLN A 376 -4.21 -5.09 -21.62
N ALA A 377 -3.80 -6.11 -22.37
CA ALA A 377 -4.69 -7.11 -22.95
C ALA A 377 -5.37 -7.99 -21.88
N HIS A 378 -4.68 -8.32 -20.79
CA HIS A 378 -5.28 -9.10 -19.70
C HIS A 378 -6.33 -8.27 -18.94
N ILE A 379 -6.10 -6.98 -18.77
CA ILE A 379 -7.04 -6.06 -18.13
C ILE A 379 -8.23 -5.75 -19.04
N GLU A 380 -8.00 -5.49 -20.34
CA GLU A 380 -9.06 -5.29 -21.34
C GLU A 380 -9.94 -6.55 -21.49
N ALA A 381 -9.37 -7.75 -21.45
CA ALA A 381 -10.12 -9.01 -21.43
C ALA A 381 -10.88 -9.26 -20.11
N SER A 382 -10.47 -8.60 -19.02
CA SER A 382 -11.14 -8.67 -17.71
C SER A 382 -12.23 -7.61 -17.53
N MET A 383 -12.34 -6.65 -18.46
CA MET A 383 -13.40 -5.65 -18.46
C MET A 383 -14.65 -6.24 -19.12
N PRO A 384 -15.78 -6.36 -18.42
CA PRO A 384 -16.98 -6.93 -19.02
C PRO A 384 -17.64 -5.87 -19.91
N ASP A 385 -18.06 -6.33 -21.09
CA ASP A 385 -18.84 -5.57 -22.06
C ASP A 385 -20.01 -4.87 -21.34
N VAL A 386 -20.12 -3.56 -21.52
CA VAL A 386 -21.11 -2.72 -20.83
C VAL A 386 -22.49 -2.80 -21.52
N SER A 387 -22.62 -3.65 -22.54
CA SER A 387 -23.75 -3.70 -23.45
C SER A 387 -24.89 -4.65 -23.05
N GLU A 388 -24.76 -5.47 -22.01
CA GLU A 388 -25.79 -6.46 -21.63
C GLU A 388 -26.72 -6.05 -20.46
N SER A 389 -26.80 -4.77 -20.09
CA SER A 389 -27.79 -4.32 -19.08
C SER A 389 -29.05 -3.67 -19.65
N SER A 390 -29.33 -3.82 -20.95
CA SER A 390 -30.54 -3.30 -21.58
C SER A 390 -31.38 -4.39 -22.23
N GLU A 391 -31.75 -5.40 -21.45
CA GLU A 391 -32.94 -6.19 -21.77
C GLU A 391 -33.88 -6.21 -20.56
N GLN A 392 -35.14 -5.89 -20.85
CA GLN A 392 -36.36 -6.02 -20.04
C GLN A 392 -36.73 -4.81 -19.14
N GLY A 393 -37.86 -4.13 -19.35
CA GLY A 393 -39.01 -4.45 -20.18
C GLY A 393 -39.82 -3.23 -20.61
N GLN A 394 -40.21 -3.27 -21.88
CA GLN A 394 -41.33 -2.53 -22.43
C GLN A 394 -42.58 -2.84 -21.60
N ILE A 395 -43.14 -1.82 -20.97
CA ILE A 395 -44.53 -1.86 -20.50
C ILE A 395 -45.35 -1.42 -21.72
N GLU A 396 -45.87 -2.39 -22.47
CA GLU A 396 -46.97 -2.16 -23.41
C GLU A 396 -48.27 -1.97 -22.61
N GLN A 397 -48.91 -0.83 -22.89
CA GLN A 397 -50.30 -0.38 -22.72
C GLN A 397 -51.21 -1.02 -21.67
#